data_AF-A0A5C0DSU4-F1
#
_entry.id   AF-A0A5C0DSU4-F1
#
_cell.length_a   1.000
_cell.length_b   1.000
_cell.length_c   1.000
_cell.angle_alpha   90.00
_cell.angle_beta   90.00
_cell.angle_gamma   90.00
#
_symmetry.space_group_name_H-M   'P 1'
#
loop_
_entity.id
_entity.type
_entity.pdbx_description
1 polymer ?
#
loop_
_entity_poly.entity_id
_entity_poly.type
_entity_poly.pdbx_seq_one_letter_code
_entity_poly.pdbx_strand_id
1 'polypeptide(L)'
;MTNPSNQLCPECQDAENLQKIDIQCVLDKLQWDKKPELSHWDIRYLCLCLCLYSRYEVAFRLETGQKPTIEQIKNKEKKIVQKAKNLSSEMSNKVHFYIKQFMGIDEYRKRIPPWSSVLSCFRNNGCECNKNKSSRQPLSNKFLFIMEIEGLRSKEEIINSLNRIGIRSNITMIRRVENE
;
A
#
# COMPACT_ATOMS: atom_id res chain seq x y z
N MET A 1 -21.93 -15.21 -0.68
CA MET A 1 -20.73 -15.35 -1.53
C MET A 1 -19.81 -14.18 -1.22
N THR A 2 -18.76 -14.41 -0.43
CA THR A 2 -17.81 -13.41 0.03
C THR A 2 -16.72 -13.20 -1.03
N ASN A 3 -16.50 -11.95 -1.44
CA ASN A 3 -15.45 -11.54 -2.39
C ASN A 3 -14.06 -12.03 -1.95
N PRO A 4 -13.31 -12.78 -2.78
CA PRO A 4 -11.96 -13.28 -2.45
C PRO A 4 -10.83 -12.25 -2.67
N SER A 5 -11.14 -10.96 -2.79
CA SER A 5 -10.28 -9.98 -3.48
C SER A 5 -9.30 -9.18 -2.62
N ASN A 6 -8.89 -9.63 -1.43
CA ASN A 6 -7.89 -8.89 -0.62
C ASN A 6 -6.83 -9.78 0.04
N GLN A 7 -6.56 -10.97 -0.50
CA GLN A 7 -5.48 -11.79 0.01
C GLN A 7 -4.15 -11.32 -0.60
N LEU A 8 -3.36 -10.60 0.20
CA LEU A 8 -1.99 -10.23 -0.14
C LEU A 8 -1.19 -11.50 -0.50
N CYS A 9 -0.38 -11.44 -1.56
CA CYS A 9 0.48 -12.56 -1.92
C CYS A 9 1.53 -12.83 -0.81
N PRO A 10 2.12 -14.03 -0.75
CA PRO A 10 3.03 -14.41 0.33
C PRO A 10 4.20 -13.44 0.52
N GLU A 11 4.71 -12.86 -0.56
CA GLU A 11 5.80 -11.89 -0.51
C GLU A 11 5.38 -10.55 0.11
N CYS A 12 4.15 -10.10 -0.15
CA CYS A 12 3.60 -8.93 0.53
C CYS A 12 3.48 -9.18 2.03
N GLN A 13 2.94 -10.33 2.42
CA GLN A 13 2.79 -10.71 3.82
C GLN A 13 4.15 -10.82 4.53
N ASP A 14 5.16 -11.42 3.89
CA ASP A 14 6.54 -11.48 4.38
C ASP A 14 7.07 -10.05 4.62
N ALA A 15 6.85 -9.11 3.70
CA ALA A 15 7.31 -7.73 3.81
C ALA A 15 6.64 -6.98 4.96
N GLU A 16 5.31 -7.09 5.11
CA GLU A 16 4.58 -6.50 6.25
C GLU A 16 5.10 -7.06 7.58
N ASN A 17 5.29 -8.37 7.66
CA ASN A 17 5.68 -9.05 8.89
C ASN A 17 7.13 -8.76 9.29
N LEU A 18 8.07 -8.83 8.35
CA LEU A 18 9.51 -8.65 8.60
C LEU A 18 9.88 -7.19 8.78
N GLN A 19 9.33 -6.31 7.94
CA GLN A 19 9.75 -4.92 7.86
C GLN A 19 8.76 -3.95 8.48
N LYS A 20 7.61 -4.43 8.99
CA LYS A 20 6.59 -3.58 9.61
C LYS A 20 6.20 -2.41 8.69
N ILE A 21 6.04 -2.69 7.42
CA ILE A 21 5.66 -1.72 6.39
C ILE A 21 4.30 -2.11 5.81
N ASP A 22 3.38 -1.15 5.69
CA ASP A 22 2.06 -1.34 5.10
C ASP A 22 2.22 -1.35 3.58
N ILE A 23 2.09 -2.53 2.96
CA ILE A 23 2.34 -2.70 1.53
C ILE A 23 1.29 -1.98 0.70
N GLN A 24 0.04 -1.97 1.14
CA GLN A 24 -0.99 -1.26 0.41
C GLN A 24 -0.71 0.25 0.42
N CYS A 25 -0.21 0.83 1.52
CA CYS A 25 0.23 2.23 1.55
C CYS A 25 1.36 2.50 0.54
N VAL A 26 2.32 1.59 0.45
CA VAL A 26 3.41 1.68 -0.53
C VAL A 26 2.86 1.68 -1.96
N LEU A 27 1.95 0.76 -2.28
CA LEU A 27 1.34 0.68 -3.60
C LEU A 27 0.53 1.95 -3.92
N ASP A 28 -0.28 2.43 -2.98
CA ASP A 28 -1.07 3.66 -3.12
C ASP A 28 -0.16 4.87 -3.42
N LYS A 29 1.00 4.96 -2.76
CA LYS A 29 1.99 6.04 -2.97
C LYS A 29 2.72 5.93 -4.31
N LEU A 30 2.96 4.71 -4.80
CA LEU A 30 3.59 4.49 -6.10
C LEU A 30 2.60 4.69 -7.26
N GLN A 31 1.29 4.54 -7.03
CA GLN A 31 0.23 4.68 -8.04
C GLN A 31 -0.34 6.11 -8.16
N TRP A 32 0.26 7.11 -7.52
CA TRP A 32 -0.35 8.43 -7.29
C TRP A 32 -0.72 9.26 -8.54
N ASP A 33 -0.39 8.85 -9.78
CA ASP A 33 -0.48 9.77 -10.93
C ASP A 33 -0.79 9.14 -12.31
N LYS A 34 -1.90 8.39 -12.46
CA LYS A 34 -2.37 7.79 -13.74
C LYS A 34 -1.33 6.95 -14.51
N LYS A 35 -0.32 6.42 -13.80
CA LYS A 35 0.75 5.60 -14.38
C LYS A 35 0.29 4.16 -14.56
N PRO A 36 0.91 3.38 -15.46
CA PRO A 36 0.57 1.98 -15.64
C PRO A 36 0.65 1.23 -14.30
N GLU A 37 -0.41 0.49 -13.99
CA GLU A 37 -0.49 -0.32 -12.77
C GLU A 37 0.69 -1.29 -12.71
N LEU A 38 1.30 -1.41 -11.53
CA LEU A 38 2.30 -2.42 -11.26
C LEU A 38 1.67 -3.80 -11.45
N SER A 39 2.27 -4.62 -12.31
CA SER A 39 1.80 -6.00 -12.47
C SER A 39 2.03 -6.79 -11.19
N HIS A 40 1.31 -7.91 -11.03
CA HIS A 40 1.53 -8.82 -9.90
C HIS A 40 3.00 -9.25 -9.76
N TRP A 41 3.71 -9.40 -10.88
CA TRP A 41 5.14 -9.71 -10.90
C TRP A 41 6.01 -8.57 -10.35
N ASP A 42 5.68 -7.33 -10.70
CA ASP A 42 6.40 -6.14 -10.23
C ASP A 42 6.18 -5.94 -8.72
N ILE A 43 4.95 -6.20 -8.23
CA ILE A 43 4.60 -6.15 -6.81
C ILE A 43 5.40 -7.20 -6.03
N ARG A 44 5.46 -8.45 -6.51
CA ARG A 44 6.26 -9.51 -5.86
C ARG A 44 7.74 -9.13 -5.79
N TYR A 45 8.30 -8.61 -6.89
CA TYR A 45 9.68 -8.14 -6.90
C TYR A 45 9.93 -7.03 -5.88
N LEU A 46 9.04 -6.03 -5.82
CA LEU A 46 9.09 -4.93 -4.87
C LEU A 46 9.10 -5.45 -3.43
N CYS A 47 8.15 -6.32 -3.07
CA CYS A 47 8.02 -6.83 -1.71
C CYS A 47 9.23 -7.68 -1.28
N LEU A 48 9.74 -8.54 -2.17
CA LEU A 48 10.97 -9.30 -1.90
C LEU A 48 12.19 -8.41 -1.69
N CYS A 49 12.27 -7.30 -2.43
CA CYS A 49 13.33 -6.32 -2.25
C CYS A 49 13.17 -5.52 -0.96
N LEU A 50 11.95 -5.16 -0.58
CA LEU A 50 11.66 -4.50 0.70
C LEU A 50 12.03 -5.40 1.88
N CYS A 51 11.85 -6.72 1.77
CA CYS A 51 12.35 -7.71 2.75
C CYS A 51 13.87 -7.73 2.91
N LEU A 52 14.62 -6.98 2.10
CA LEU A 52 16.09 -6.92 2.09
C LEU A 52 16.74 -8.27 1.75
N TYR A 53 16.05 -9.12 0.99
CA TYR A 53 16.62 -10.38 0.52
C TYR A 53 17.76 -10.14 -0.48
N SER A 54 18.69 -11.10 -0.53
CA SER A 54 19.77 -11.07 -1.51
C SER A 54 19.20 -11.13 -2.94
N ARG A 55 19.90 -10.56 -3.93
CA ARG A 55 19.47 -10.61 -5.34
C ARG A 55 19.21 -12.04 -5.84
N TYR A 56 20.01 -12.99 -5.36
CA TYR A 56 19.83 -14.40 -5.69
C TYR A 56 18.52 -14.94 -5.12
N GLU A 57 18.25 -14.67 -3.84
CA GLU A 57 17.02 -15.12 -3.19
C GLU A 57 15.77 -14.47 -3.81
N VAL A 58 15.84 -13.18 -4.16
CA VAL A 58 14.76 -12.51 -4.92
C VAL A 58 14.51 -13.23 -6.24
N ALA A 59 15.56 -13.51 -7.03
CA ALA A 59 15.42 -14.22 -8.29
C ALA A 59 14.89 -15.64 -8.12
N PHE A 60 15.36 -16.36 -7.09
CA PHE A 60 14.93 -17.71 -6.79
C PHE A 60 13.43 -17.75 -6.49
N ARG A 61 12.96 -16.92 -5.55
CA ARG A 61 11.54 -16.87 -5.14
C ARG A 61 10.62 -16.43 -6.28
N LEU A 62 11.08 -15.53 -7.14
CA LEU A 62 10.33 -15.12 -8.32
C LEU A 62 10.18 -16.27 -9.33
N GLU A 63 11.26 -17.00 -9.60
CA GLU A 63 11.26 -18.11 -10.57
C GLU A 63 10.52 -19.35 -10.06
N THR A 64 10.71 -19.72 -8.79
CA THR A 64 10.22 -21.00 -8.25
C THR A 64 8.96 -20.86 -7.39
N GLY A 65 8.65 -19.66 -6.91
CA GLY A 65 7.57 -19.43 -5.93
C GLY A 65 7.88 -19.97 -4.53
N GLN A 66 9.11 -20.40 -4.25
CA GLN A 66 9.49 -21.06 -3.00
C GLN A 66 10.66 -20.35 -2.30
N LYS A 67 10.74 -20.49 -0.97
CA LYS A 67 11.90 -20.03 -0.18
C LYS A 67 13.09 -20.97 -0.45
N PRO A 68 14.28 -20.46 -0.78
CA PRO A 68 15.42 -21.33 -1.06
C PRO A 68 15.94 -22.00 0.22
N THR A 69 16.37 -23.25 0.11
CA THR A 69 17.12 -23.94 1.17
C THR A 69 18.56 -23.42 1.25
N ILE A 70 19.23 -23.69 2.38
CA ILE A 70 20.65 -23.32 2.56
C ILE A 70 21.52 -23.94 1.47
N GLU A 71 21.24 -25.18 1.08
CA GLU A 71 21.96 -25.87 0.00
C GLU A 71 21.75 -25.20 -1.36
N GLN A 72 20.52 -24.79 -1.68
CA GLN A 72 20.23 -24.08 -2.93
C GLN A 72 20.90 -22.69 -2.98
N ILE A 73 21.01 -22.01 -1.83
CA ILE A 73 21.76 -20.74 -1.73
C ILE A 73 23.26 -20.97 -1.96
N LYS A 74 23.81 -22.07 -1.44
CA LYS A 74 25.23 -22.41 -1.60
C LYS A 74 25.57 -22.84 -3.04
N ASN A 75 24.73 -23.70 -3.63
CA ASN A 75 24.99 -24.29 -4.94
C ASN A 75 24.75 -23.34 -6.11
N LYS A 76 23.97 -22.26 -5.90
CA LYS A 76 23.72 -21.18 -6.86
C LYS A 76 23.48 -21.65 -8.29
N GLU A 77 22.27 -22.13 -8.55
CA GLU A 77 21.86 -22.57 -9.88
C GLU A 77 22.13 -21.48 -10.94
N LYS A 78 22.84 -21.85 -12.02
CA LYS A 78 23.31 -20.91 -13.04
C LYS A 78 22.18 -20.05 -13.62
N LYS A 79 21.01 -20.64 -13.87
CA LYS A 79 19.82 -19.94 -14.39
C LYS A 79 19.36 -18.83 -13.44
N ILE A 80 19.28 -19.12 -12.14
CA ILE A 80 18.87 -18.17 -11.11
C ILE A 80 19.92 -17.06 -10.93
N VAL A 81 21.21 -17.41 -10.98
CA VAL A 81 22.29 -16.41 -10.95
C VAL A 81 22.18 -15.44 -12.12
N GLN A 82 21.93 -15.95 -13.33
CA GLN A 82 21.76 -15.08 -14.50
C GLN A 82 20.52 -14.19 -14.37
N LYS A 83 19.40 -14.75 -13.90
CA LYS A 83 18.18 -13.98 -13.61
C LYS A 83 18.44 -12.88 -12.58
N ALA A 84 19.15 -13.18 -11.49
CA ALA A 84 19.51 -12.23 -10.44
C ALA A 84 20.36 -11.05 -10.95
N LYS A 85 21.23 -11.29 -11.94
CA LYS A 85 22.01 -10.23 -12.60
C LYS A 85 21.12 -9.30 -13.44
N ASN A 86 20.15 -9.88 -14.14
CA ASN A 86 19.29 -9.16 -15.08
C ASN A 86 18.11 -8.43 -14.40
N LEU A 87 17.65 -8.89 -13.24
CA LEU A 87 16.49 -8.35 -12.54
C LEU A 87 16.51 -6.82 -12.36
N SER A 88 17.66 -6.24 -12.01
CA SER A 88 17.75 -4.80 -11.82
C SER A 88 17.53 -4.01 -13.11
N SER A 89 17.91 -4.58 -14.25
CA SER A 89 17.69 -3.97 -15.57
C SER A 89 16.24 -4.15 -16.00
N GLU A 90 15.70 -5.36 -15.82
CA GLU A 90 14.29 -5.68 -16.14
C GLU A 90 13.30 -4.79 -15.37
N MET A 91 13.63 -4.44 -14.13
CA MET A 91 12.78 -3.64 -13.24
C MET A 91 13.08 -2.14 -13.28
N SER A 92 14.06 -1.72 -14.08
CA SER A 92 14.57 -0.35 -14.07
C SER A 92 13.50 0.67 -14.50
N ASN A 93 12.82 0.39 -15.61
CA ASN A 93 11.76 1.24 -16.18
C ASN A 93 10.37 0.98 -15.58
N LYS A 94 10.31 0.21 -14.48
CA LYS A 94 9.07 -0.16 -13.81
C LYS A 94 9.16 0.22 -12.34
N VAL A 95 9.45 -0.75 -11.47
CA VAL A 95 9.54 -0.57 -10.03
C VAL A 95 10.56 0.49 -9.65
N HIS A 96 11.76 0.47 -10.25
CA HIS A 96 12.80 1.44 -9.86
C HIS A 96 12.45 2.84 -10.32
N PHE A 97 11.85 2.97 -11.50
CA PHE A 97 11.36 4.24 -12.02
C PHE A 97 10.37 4.89 -11.04
N TYR A 98 9.34 4.15 -10.61
CA TYR A 98 8.35 4.69 -9.69
C TYR A 98 8.93 5.01 -8.30
N ILE A 99 9.85 4.19 -7.79
CA ILE A 99 10.54 4.50 -6.53
C ILE A 99 11.36 5.78 -6.65
N LYS A 100 12.14 5.94 -7.73
CA LYS A 100 12.93 7.15 -7.95
C LYS A 100 12.05 8.39 -8.01
N GLN A 101 10.94 8.33 -8.76
CA GLN A 101 9.98 9.43 -8.84
C GLN A 101 9.39 9.77 -7.48
N PHE A 102 8.94 8.76 -6.73
CA PHE A 102 8.43 8.94 -5.38
C PHE A 102 9.45 9.60 -4.44
N MET A 103 10.74 9.23 -4.58
CA MET A 103 11.84 9.79 -3.80
C MET A 103 12.39 11.12 -4.35
N GLY A 104 11.83 11.67 -5.43
CA GLY A 104 12.33 12.90 -6.06
C GLY A 104 13.73 12.77 -6.69
N ILE A 105 14.11 11.57 -7.11
CA ILE A 105 15.41 11.26 -7.71
C ILE A 105 15.31 11.33 -9.24
N ASP A 106 16.27 11.99 -9.88
CA ASP A 106 16.41 12.00 -11.34
C ASP A 106 16.40 10.58 -11.94
N GLU A 107 15.40 10.34 -12.78
CA GLU A 107 15.00 9.05 -13.35
C GLU A 107 16.13 8.41 -14.17
N TYR A 108 16.86 9.22 -14.94
CA TYR A 108 17.72 8.75 -16.05
C TYR A 108 19.17 8.51 -15.66
N ARG A 109 19.66 9.11 -14.55
CA ARG A 109 21.11 9.11 -14.24
C ARG A 109 21.48 8.45 -12.93
N LYS A 110 20.57 8.36 -11.97
CA LYS A 110 20.91 7.87 -10.63
C LYS A 110 20.50 6.41 -10.47
N ARG A 111 21.43 5.59 -9.94
CA ARG A 111 21.13 4.23 -9.48
C ARG A 111 20.01 4.30 -8.42
N ILE A 112 19.13 3.30 -8.38
CA ILE A 112 18.18 3.19 -7.27
C ILE A 112 18.95 3.20 -5.94
N PRO A 113 18.47 3.94 -4.92
CA PRO A 113 19.06 3.89 -3.59
C PRO A 113 19.11 2.46 -3.04
N PRO A 114 19.95 2.18 -2.03
CA PRO A 114 19.87 0.94 -1.28
C PRO A 114 18.44 0.70 -0.79
N TRP A 115 17.98 -0.56 -0.81
CA TRP A 115 16.62 -0.91 -0.41
C TRP A 115 16.30 -0.55 1.05
N SER A 116 17.31 -0.50 1.92
CA SER A 116 17.17 0.04 3.28
C SER A 116 16.75 1.51 3.28
N SER A 117 17.34 2.35 2.43
CA SER A 117 16.98 3.75 2.27
C SER A 117 15.58 3.93 1.67
N VAL A 118 15.21 3.08 0.71
CA VAL A 118 13.86 3.05 0.13
C VAL A 118 12.83 2.72 1.22
N LEU A 119 13.11 1.71 2.04
CA LEU A 119 12.27 1.31 3.16
C LEU A 119 12.09 2.43 4.20
N SER A 120 13.19 3.08 4.61
CA SER A 120 13.13 4.25 5.49
C SER A 120 12.31 5.39 4.90
N CYS A 121 12.42 5.63 3.59
CA CYS A 121 11.65 6.66 2.91
C CYS A 121 10.14 6.37 3.01
N PHE A 122 9.70 5.13 2.75
CA PHE A 122 8.28 4.78 2.89
C PHE A 122 7.77 4.91 4.33
N ARG A 123 8.56 4.51 5.32
CA ARG A 123 8.21 4.70 6.74
C ARG A 123 8.04 6.17 7.09
N ASN A 124 8.99 7.02 6.68
CA ASN A 124 8.93 8.47 6.90
C ASN A 124 7.71 9.12 6.20
N ASN A 125 7.18 8.47 5.16
CA ASN A 125 5.98 8.90 4.45
C ASN A 125 4.69 8.24 4.96
N GLY A 126 4.72 7.63 6.15
CA GLY A 126 3.54 7.13 6.85
C GLY A 126 3.11 5.71 6.51
N CYS A 127 3.94 4.94 5.80
CA CYS A 127 3.65 3.53 5.50
C CYS A 127 4.17 2.55 6.55
N GLU A 128 4.46 2.99 7.77
CA GLU A 128 4.78 2.07 8.87
C GLU A 128 3.51 1.34 9.36
N CYS A 129 3.62 0.03 9.58
CA CYS A 129 2.55 -0.76 10.19
C CYS A 129 2.38 -0.33 11.65
N ASN A 130 1.44 0.57 11.91
CA ASN A 130 0.99 0.81 13.27
C ASN A 130 0.33 -0.46 13.80
N LYS A 131 0.89 -1.07 14.86
CA LYS A 131 0.26 -2.18 15.60
C LYS A 131 -1.15 -1.84 16.13
N ASN A 132 -1.55 -0.57 16.07
CA ASN A 132 -2.88 -0.08 16.46
C ASN A 132 -3.84 0.18 15.27
N LYS A 133 -3.48 -0.18 14.03
CA LYS A 133 -4.41 -0.17 12.90
C LYS A 133 -4.99 -1.57 12.70
N SER A 134 -5.80 -2.01 13.66
CA SER A 134 -6.83 -3.00 13.39
C SER A 134 -7.74 -2.44 12.29
N SER A 135 -7.83 -3.18 11.18
CA SER A 135 -8.71 -2.94 10.03
C SER A 135 -8.51 -1.61 9.28
N ARG A 136 -7.98 -1.72 8.06
CA ARG A 136 -8.36 -0.83 6.96
C ARG A 136 -9.85 -1.03 6.66
N GLN A 137 -10.72 -0.47 7.48
CA GLN A 137 -12.00 0.02 6.98
C GLN A 137 -11.73 1.39 6.36
N PRO A 138 -12.34 1.74 5.22
CA PRO A 138 -12.45 3.13 4.86
C PRO A 138 -13.22 3.78 6.02
N LEU A 139 -12.54 4.54 6.86
CA LEU A 139 -13.22 5.44 7.79
C LEU A 139 -13.87 6.53 6.91
N SER A 140 -15.00 6.20 6.28
CA SER A 140 -16.09 7.15 6.28
C SER A 140 -16.33 7.42 7.75
N ASN A 141 -15.76 8.50 8.28
CA ASN A 141 -16.07 8.94 9.63
C ASN A 141 -17.56 9.31 9.62
N LYS A 142 -18.43 8.32 9.81
CA LYS A 142 -19.86 8.50 9.99
C LYS A 142 -20.02 8.96 11.43
N PHE A 143 -20.13 10.27 11.58
CA PHE A 143 -20.44 10.87 12.86
C PHE A 143 -21.95 10.83 13.07
N LEU A 144 -22.39 10.31 14.22
CA LEU A 144 -23.76 10.45 14.66
C LEU A 144 -23.88 11.79 15.38
N PHE A 145 -24.72 12.67 14.86
CA PHE A 145 -25.10 13.90 15.53
C PHE A 145 -26.55 13.77 15.96
N ILE A 146 -26.81 13.94 17.26
CA ILE A 146 -28.15 14.08 17.80
C ILE A 146 -28.34 15.57 18.04
N MET A 147 -29.39 16.12 17.45
CA MET A 147 -29.78 17.52 17.60
C MET A 147 -31.24 17.53 18.00
N GLU A 148 -31.54 18.22 19.10
CA GLU A 148 -32.91 18.54 19.47
C GLU A 148 -33.31 19.81 18.71
N ILE A 149 -34.46 19.76 18.04
CA ILE A 149 -34.96 20.86 17.22
C ILE A 149 -36.36 21.19 17.73
N GLU A 150 -36.57 22.44 18.13
CA GLU A 150 -37.91 22.92 18.48
C GLU A 150 -38.75 23.10 17.21
N GLY A 151 -39.88 22.38 17.15
CA GLY A 151 -40.84 22.44 16.06
C GLY A 151 -40.49 21.62 14.82
N LEU A 152 -41.35 21.66 13.81
CA LEU A 152 -41.17 20.92 12.56
C LEU A 152 -40.27 21.72 11.59
N ARG A 153 -39.08 21.20 11.31
CA ARG A 153 -38.16 21.74 10.28
C ARG A 153 -38.02 20.76 9.12
N SER A 154 -38.01 21.28 7.89
CA SER A 154 -37.75 20.49 6.68
C SER A 154 -36.32 19.95 6.66
N LYS A 155 -36.08 18.92 5.83
CA LYS A 155 -34.75 18.31 5.67
C LYS A 155 -33.72 19.35 5.19
N GLU A 156 -34.13 20.20 4.26
CA GLU A 156 -33.30 21.24 3.65
C GLU A 156 -32.89 22.31 4.67
N GLU A 157 -33.81 22.73 5.54
CA GLU A 157 -33.51 23.69 6.62
C GLU A 157 -32.49 23.15 7.62
N ILE A 158 -32.58 21.86 7.95
CA ILE A 158 -31.64 21.18 8.85
C ILE A 158 -30.24 21.11 8.21
N ILE A 159 -30.16 20.68 6.94
CA ILE A 159 -28.89 20.61 6.20
C ILE A 159 -28.23 21.99 6.10
N ASN A 160 -29.01 23.02 5.79
CA ASN A 160 -28.50 24.40 5.69
C ASN A 160 -27.97 24.91 7.04
N SER A 161 -28.63 24.58 8.15
CA SER A 161 -28.19 24.95 9.50
C SER A 161 -26.89 24.25 9.89
N LEU A 162 -26.76 22.95 9.57
CA LEU A 162 -25.53 22.18 9.79
C LEU A 162 -24.34 22.73 8.98
N ASN A 163 -24.59 23.13 7.73
CA ASN A 163 -23.57 23.76 6.89
C ASN A 163 -23.09 25.11 7.45
N ARG A 164 -23.98 25.91 8.07
CA ARG A 164 -23.63 27.21 8.68
C ARG A 164 -22.69 27.06 9.88
N ILE A 165 -22.80 25.97 10.65
CA ILE A 165 -21.93 25.68 11.79
C ILE A 165 -20.65 24.90 11.40
N GLY A 166 -20.38 24.78 10.10
CA GLY A 166 -19.14 24.18 9.58
C GLY A 166 -19.20 22.66 9.36
N ILE A 167 -20.35 22.01 9.57
CA ILE A 167 -20.53 20.58 9.29
C ILE A 167 -20.82 20.41 7.80
N ARG A 168 -19.76 20.38 6.99
CA ARG A 168 -19.81 20.13 5.54
C ARG A 168 -19.65 18.64 5.26
N SER A 169 -20.70 17.87 5.56
CA SER A 169 -20.71 16.41 5.41
C SER A 169 -21.72 15.99 4.35
N ASN A 170 -21.42 14.91 3.61
CA ASN A 170 -22.44 14.22 2.82
C ASN A 170 -23.43 13.55 3.79
N ILE A 171 -24.50 14.26 4.16
CA ILE A 171 -25.53 13.76 5.07
C ILE A 171 -26.27 12.61 4.36
N THR A 172 -25.94 11.39 4.75
CA THR A 172 -26.50 10.18 4.14
C THR A 172 -27.89 9.84 4.67
N MET A 173 -28.24 10.25 5.89
CA MET A 173 -29.51 9.91 6.55
C MET A 173 -29.88 10.94 7.61
N ILE A 174 -31.17 11.27 7.73
CA ILE A 174 -31.75 12.02 8.86
C ILE A 174 -32.90 11.15 9.41
N ARG A 175 -32.88 10.85 10.70
CA ARG A 175 -33.95 10.11 11.39
C ARG A 175 -34.52 10.99 12.48
N ARG A 176 -35.85 11.19 12.47
CA ARG A 176 -36.56 11.85 13.58
C ARG A 176 -36.87 10.80 14.64
N VAL A 177 -36.62 11.15 15.89
CA VAL A 177 -37.04 10.38 17.05
C VAL A 177 -38.11 11.23 17.71
N GLU A 178 -39.36 10.77 17.65
CA GLU A 178 -40.48 11.37 18.37
C GLU A 178 -40.51 10.72 19.76
N ASN A 179 -40.50 11.54 20.81
CA ASN A 179 -40.76 11.03 22.15
C ASN A 179 -42.26 10.75 22.23
N GLU A 180 -42.61 9.50 22.53
CA GLU A 180 -43.97 9.10 22.94
C GLU A 180 -44.36 9.76 24.27
#